data_AF-A0A1S6HQS1-F1
#
_entry.id   AF-A0A1S6HQS1-F1
#
_cell.length_a   1.000
_cell.length_b   1.000
_cell.length_c   1.000
_cell.angle_alpha   90.00
_cell.angle_beta   90.00
_cell.angle_gamma   90.00
#
_symmetry.space_group_name_H-M   'P 1'
#
loop_
_entity.id
_entity.type
_entity.pdbx_description
1 polymer ?
#
loop_
_entity_poly.entity_id
_entity_poly.type
_entity_poly.pdbx_seq_one_letter_code
_entity_poly.pdbx_strand_id
1 'polypeptide(L)'
;MTDNEELNLHLTDPLDADSDKDNFSDGLEVNLYDTSPLEVADVPVPLVSSTAYSPAENQMGTMAFEDFWPSKGDYDFNDVVINYNTTETKVDGQISKVILKLQPVARGTSYKNALQVSINTPITNIASATMGPVSNAVPLTPIADGNQTMFVIIDDIEDALPTGRPHECLFFSRAT
;
A
#
# COMPACT_ATOMS: atom_id res chain seq x y z
N MET A 1 13.86 0.05 -23.31
CA MET A 1 15.05 -0.49 -23.98
C MET A 1 15.61 0.57 -24.91
N THR A 2 16.92 0.72 -24.96
CA THR A 2 17.63 1.59 -25.89
C THR A 2 18.26 0.78 -27.01
N ASP A 3 18.41 1.33 -28.21
CA ASP A 3 19.02 0.64 -29.37
C ASP A 3 20.37 -0.01 -29.03
N ASN A 4 21.16 0.61 -28.15
CA ASN A 4 22.44 0.08 -27.72
C ASN A 4 22.30 -1.15 -26.80
N GLU A 5 21.26 -1.22 -25.97
CA GLU A 5 20.93 -2.40 -25.16
C GLU A 5 20.42 -3.54 -26.05
N GLU A 6 19.57 -3.23 -27.04
CA GLU A 6 19.05 -4.21 -28.00
C GLU A 6 20.19 -4.91 -28.73
N LEU A 7 21.13 -4.15 -29.31
CA LEU A 7 22.24 -4.70 -30.07
C LEU A 7 23.29 -5.44 -29.24
N ASN A 8 23.64 -4.94 -28.05
CA ASN A 8 24.79 -5.45 -27.28
C ASN A 8 24.42 -6.42 -26.15
N LEU A 9 23.18 -6.39 -25.67
CA LEU A 9 22.73 -7.20 -24.53
C LEU A 9 21.68 -8.23 -24.94
N HIS A 10 20.66 -7.81 -25.69
CA HIS A 10 19.52 -8.67 -26.02
C HIS A 10 19.65 -9.33 -27.41
N LEU A 11 20.59 -8.86 -28.23
CA LEU A 11 20.85 -9.34 -29.59
C LEU A 11 19.62 -9.24 -30.50
N THR A 12 18.78 -8.23 -30.27
CA THR A 12 17.59 -7.90 -31.06
C THR A 12 17.86 -6.75 -32.04
N ASP A 13 16.93 -6.51 -32.98
CA ASP A 13 17.04 -5.42 -33.96
C ASP A 13 16.30 -4.17 -33.47
N PRO A 14 16.96 -3.01 -33.29
CA PRO A 14 16.29 -1.77 -32.89
C PRO A 14 15.17 -1.29 -33.83
N LEU A 15 15.09 -1.83 -35.05
CA LEU A 15 14.03 -1.53 -36.01
C LEU A 15 12.90 -2.57 -36.01
N ASP A 16 13.04 -3.67 -35.27
CA ASP A 16 12.01 -4.69 -35.09
C ASP A 16 11.60 -4.74 -33.62
N ALA A 17 10.39 -4.30 -33.32
CA ALA A 17 9.95 -4.18 -31.93
C ALA A 17 9.53 -5.53 -31.31
N ASP A 18 9.42 -6.60 -32.10
CA ASP A 18 8.97 -7.96 -31.74
C ASP A 18 9.81 -8.97 -32.55
N SER A 19 10.99 -9.29 -32.01
CA SER A 19 12.06 -10.01 -32.69
C SER A 19 11.73 -11.48 -32.97
N ASP A 20 10.93 -12.13 -32.11
CA ASP A 20 10.54 -13.54 -32.26
C ASP A 20 9.11 -13.76 -32.77
N LYS A 21 8.33 -12.68 -32.91
CA LYS A 21 7.00 -12.62 -33.53
C LYS A 21 5.93 -13.38 -32.75
N ASP A 22 6.06 -13.39 -31.43
CA ASP A 22 5.09 -13.98 -30.52
C ASP A 22 3.96 -13.01 -30.10
N ASN A 23 4.01 -11.77 -30.62
CA ASN A 23 3.07 -10.67 -30.36
C ASN A 23 3.31 -9.94 -29.02
N PHE A 24 4.48 -10.11 -28.40
CA PHE A 24 5.02 -9.25 -27.36
C PHE A 24 6.21 -8.45 -27.89
N SER A 25 6.37 -7.22 -27.42
CA SER A 25 7.51 -6.42 -27.84
C SER A 25 8.74 -6.75 -27.00
N ASP A 26 9.94 -6.73 -27.58
CA ASP A 26 11.19 -7.06 -26.88
C ASP A 26 11.36 -6.25 -25.58
N GLY A 27 10.95 -4.97 -25.61
CA GLY A 27 10.99 -4.10 -24.45
C GLY A 27 10.05 -4.51 -23.32
N LEU A 28 8.89 -5.11 -23.59
CA LEU A 28 7.98 -5.63 -22.56
C LEU A 28 8.55 -6.90 -21.94
N GLU A 29 9.04 -7.81 -22.77
CA GLU A 29 9.64 -9.07 -22.34
C GLU A 29 10.80 -8.83 -21.39
N VAL A 30 11.75 -7.98 -21.78
CA VAL A 30 12.93 -7.67 -20.95
C VAL A 30 12.60 -6.85 -19.71
N ASN A 31 11.79 -5.78 -19.84
CA ASN A 31 11.64 -4.81 -18.75
C ASN A 31 10.51 -5.16 -17.77
N LEU A 32 9.56 -6.02 -18.15
CA LEU A 32 8.40 -6.33 -17.34
C LEU A 32 8.24 -7.83 -17.04
N TYR A 33 8.48 -8.70 -18.02
CA TYR A 33 8.17 -10.12 -17.89
C TYR A 33 9.37 -11.02 -17.61
N ASP A 34 10.59 -10.48 -17.75
CA ASP A 34 11.86 -11.23 -17.61
C ASP A 34 11.89 -12.47 -18.52
N THR A 35 11.33 -12.33 -19.73
CA THR A 35 11.33 -13.35 -20.79
C THR A 35 12.29 -12.97 -21.91
N SER A 36 12.65 -13.95 -22.74
CA SER A 36 13.62 -13.80 -23.82
C SER A 36 12.97 -13.30 -25.13
N PRO A 37 13.38 -12.15 -25.69
CA PRO A 37 12.81 -11.59 -26.93
C PRO A 37 13.18 -12.35 -28.21
N LEU A 38 13.90 -13.47 -28.09
CA LEU A 38 14.35 -14.31 -29.20
C LEU A 38 13.72 -15.71 -29.17
N GLU A 39 12.89 -16.01 -28.18
CA GLU A 39 12.39 -17.37 -27.92
C GLU A 39 10.87 -17.39 -27.93
N VAL A 40 10.26 -17.66 -29.09
CA VAL A 40 8.80 -17.68 -29.34
C VAL A 40 7.96 -18.54 -28.36
N ALA A 41 8.61 -19.42 -27.60
CA ALA A 41 7.96 -20.26 -26.59
C ALA A 41 7.97 -19.65 -25.18
N ASP A 42 8.80 -18.64 -24.93
CA ASP A 42 8.98 -17.93 -23.66
C ASP A 42 8.00 -16.74 -23.56
N VAL A 43 6.73 -17.04 -23.80
CA VAL A 43 5.68 -16.02 -23.91
C VAL A 43 5.34 -15.46 -22.52
N PRO A 44 5.28 -14.14 -22.34
CA PRO A 44 4.81 -13.49 -21.12
C PRO A 44 3.50 -14.05 -20.56
N VAL A 45 3.52 -14.43 -19.29
CA VAL A 45 2.30 -14.69 -18.52
C VAL A 45 1.82 -13.34 -17.94
N PRO A 46 0.62 -12.85 -18.29
CA PRO A 46 0.13 -11.59 -17.76
C PRO A 46 0.06 -11.62 -16.24
N LEU A 47 0.64 -10.61 -15.59
CA LEU A 47 0.56 -10.47 -14.13
C LEU A 47 -0.92 -10.40 -13.70
N VAL A 48 -1.29 -11.22 -12.73
CA VAL A 48 -2.66 -11.29 -12.22
C VAL A 48 -2.85 -10.25 -11.12
N SER A 49 -3.71 -9.27 -11.38
CA SER A 49 -4.13 -8.29 -10.38
C SER A 49 -5.39 -8.74 -9.65
N SER A 50 -5.41 -8.60 -8.33
CA SER A 50 -6.58 -8.83 -7.49
C SER A 50 -6.73 -7.75 -6.43
N THR A 51 -7.98 -7.44 -6.07
CA THR A 51 -8.30 -6.47 -5.02
C THR A 51 -9.11 -7.15 -3.92
N ALA A 52 -8.69 -6.95 -2.66
CA ALA A 52 -9.40 -7.40 -1.48
C ALA A 52 -9.85 -6.20 -0.64
N TYR A 53 -10.98 -6.35 0.04
CA TYR A 53 -11.54 -5.32 0.92
C TYR A 53 -11.76 -5.89 2.32
N SER A 54 -11.60 -5.04 3.33
CA SER A 54 -11.91 -5.40 4.71
C SER A 54 -12.62 -4.24 5.43
N PRO A 55 -13.82 -4.45 6.00
CA PRO A 55 -14.57 -5.71 6.01
C PRO A 55 -15.20 -6.07 4.65
N ALA A 56 -15.59 -5.09 3.83
CA ALA A 56 -16.09 -5.27 2.46
C ALA A 56 -15.97 -3.95 1.66
N GLU A 57 -16.10 -3.98 0.33
CA GLU A 57 -15.83 -2.84 -0.57
C GLU A 57 -16.51 -1.52 -0.17
N ASN A 58 -17.74 -1.60 0.32
CA ASN A 58 -18.55 -0.43 0.68
C ASN A 58 -19.04 -0.46 2.13
N GLN A 59 -18.32 -1.18 3.00
CA GLN A 59 -18.68 -1.32 4.41
C GLN A 59 -17.54 -0.85 5.29
N MET A 60 -17.85 -0.01 6.28
CA MET A 60 -16.92 0.32 7.34
C MET A 60 -16.99 -0.74 8.45
N GLY A 61 -15.83 -1.15 8.95
CA GLY A 61 -15.70 -1.78 10.26
C GLY A 61 -15.49 -0.73 11.33
N THR A 62 -15.53 -1.14 12.60
CA THR A 62 -15.24 -0.26 13.74
C THR A 62 -14.17 -0.91 14.61
N MET A 63 -13.11 -0.15 14.89
CA MET A 63 -12.13 -0.46 15.93
C MET A 63 -12.43 0.42 17.15
N ALA A 64 -12.37 -0.16 18.33
CA ALA A 64 -12.62 0.52 19.59
C ALA A 64 -11.52 0.15 20.59
N PHE A 65 -10.94 1.15 21.25
CA PHE A 65 -9.83 0.99 22.17
C PHE A 65 -10.17 1.62 23.53
N GLU A 66 -9.54 1.09 24.57
CA GLU A 66 -9.53 1.62 25.95
C GLU A 66 -8.24 2.43 26.17
N ASP A 67 -8.29 3.48 27.00
CA ASP A 67 -7.13 4.34 27.29
C ASP A 67 -6.33 3.91 28.55
N PHE A 68 -6.94 3.15 29.46
CA PHE A 68 -6.41 3.00 30.83
C PHE A 68 -5.49 1.80 31.07
N TRP A 69 -4.97 1.14 30.04
CA TRP A 69 -4.02 0.03 30.21
C TRP A 69 -2.66 0.50 30.77
N PRO A 70 -2.04 -0.19 31.76
CA PRO A 70 -2.38 -1.50 32.33
C PRO A 70 -3.34 -1.46 33.54
N SER A 71 -3.82 -0.29 33.92
CA SER A 71 -4.82 -0.13 34.97
C SER A 71 -6.21 -0.55 34.47
N LYS A 72 -7.15 -0.70 35.40
CA LYS A 72 -8.55 -0.99 35.04
C LYS A 72 -9.29 0.33 34.82
N GLY A 73 -9.83 0.53 33.63
CA GLY A 73 -10.74 1.62 33.28
C GLY A 73 -12.20 1.29 33.61
N ASP A 74 -13.14 1.94 32.92
CA ASP A 74 -14.59 1.72 33.01
C ASP A 74 -15.15 0.79 31.92
N TYR A 75 -14.34 0.35 30.95
CA TYR A 75 -14.58 -0.79 30.04
C TYR A 75 -15.77 -0.62 29.09
N ASP A 76 -16.12 0.60 28.69
CA ASP A 76 -17.21 0.87 27.75
C ASP A 76 -16.76 1.04 26.28
N PHE A 77 -15.46 0.86 26.00
CA PHE A 77 -14.80 0.90 24.69
C PHE A 77 -15.10 2.16 23.87
N ASN A 78 -15.29 3.32 24.52
CA ASN A 78 -15.54 4.57 23.81
C ASN A 78 -14.36 5.57 23.82
N ASP A 79 -13.23 5.20 24.42
CA ASP A 79 -12.08 6.11 24.59
C ASP A 79 -11.46 6.51 23.26
N VAL A 80 -11.34 5.56 22.33
CA VAL A 80 -11.02 5.83 20.92
C VAL A 80 -11.84 4.89 20.05
N VAL A 81 -12.74 5.46 19.27
CA VAL A 81 -13.55 4.71 18.29
C VAL A 81 -13.21 5.20 16.89
N ILE A 82 -12.80 4.28 16.01
CA ILE A 82 -12.38 4.57 14.64
C ILE A 82 -13.12 3.64 13.69
N ASN A 83 -13.88 4.21 12.78
CA ASN A 83 -14.37 3.49 11.62
C ASN A 83 -13.24 3.29 10.62
N TYR A 84 -13.16 2.12 10.01
CA TYR A 84 -12.11 1.81 9.05
C TYR A 84 -12.61 1.03 7.84
N ASN A 85 -11.83 1.14 6.76
CA ASN A 85 -11.90 0.23 5.64
C ASN A 85 -10.52 0.10 5.00
N THR A 86 -10.16 -1.12 4.64
CA THR A 86 -8.91 -1.43 3.96
C THR A 86 -9.20 -1.91 2.55
N THR A 87 -8.44 -1.40 1.58
CA THR A 87 -8.36 -1.95 0.22
C THR A 87 -6.93 -2.41 -0.01
N GLU A 88 -6.74 -3.68 -0.38
CA GLU A 88 -5.44 -4.25 -0.74
C GLU A 88 -5.46 -4.62 -2.22
N THR A 89 -4.47 -4.18 -2.99
CA THR A 89 -4.23 -4.64 -4.35
C THR A 89 -3.01 -5.54 -4.34
N LYS A 90 -3.15 -6.71 -4.97
CA LYS A 90 -2.08 -7.68 -5.16
C LYS A 90 -1.80 -7.86 -6.64
N VAL A 91 -0.52 -7.97 -6.99
CA VAL A 91 -0.05 -8.36 -8.32
C VAL A 91 0.74 -9.66 -8.12
N ASP A 92 0.34 -10.72 -8.80
CA ASP A 92 0.88 -12.08 -8.63
C ASP A 92 0.91 -12.57 -7.19
N GLY A 93 -0.20 -12.31 -6.46
CA GLY A 93 -0.35 -12.69 -5.07
C GLY A 93 0.46 -11.85 -4.07
N GLN A 94 1.34 -10.96 -4.54
CA GLN A 94 2.11 -10.05 -3.70
C GLN A 94 1.38 -8.71 -3.54
N ILE A 95 1.34 -8.18 -2.31
CA ILE A 95 0.74 -6.86 -2.04
C ILE A 95 1.56 -5.79 -2.76
N SER A 96 0.91 -5.09 -3.70
CA SER A 96 1.48 -3.96 -4.43
C SER A 96 0.98 -2.62 -3.87
N LYS A 97 -0.25 -2.60 -3.33
CA LYS A 97 -0.85 -1.39 -2.76
C LYS A 97 -1.77 -1.70 -1.58
N VAL A 98 -1.72 -0.86 -0.56
CA VAL A 98 -2.71 -0.86 0.54
C VAL A 98 -3.25 0.56 0.70
N ILE A 99 -4.57 0.65 0.84
CA ILE A 99 -5.30 1.87 1.19
C ILE A 99 -6.03 1.62 2.50
N LEU A 100 -5.62 2.29 3.58
CA LEU A 100 -6.34 2.27 4.85
C LEU A 100 -7.07 3.60 5.03
N LYS A 101 -8.39 3.54 5.13
CA LYS A 101 -9.26 4.67 5.47
C LYS A 101 -9.58 4.60 6.95
N LEU A 102 -9.38 5.72 7.66
CA LEU A 102 -9.66 5.84 9.08
C LEU A 102 -10.53 7.06 9.33
N GLN A 103 -11.61 6.86 10.08
CA GLN A 103 -12.53 7.91 10.48
C GLN A 103 -12.74 7.82 11.99
N PRO A 104 -12.06 8.66 12.78
CA PRO A 104 -12.33 8.78 14.21
C PRO A 104 -13.80 9.22 14.43
N VAL A 105 -14.46 8.59 15.40
CA VAL A 105 -15.91 8.74 15.67
C VAL A 105 -16.18 9.25 17.08
N ALA A 106 -15.35 8.86 18.05
CA ALA A 106 -15.46 9.29 19.44
C ALA A 106 -14.09 9.33 20.12
N ARG A 107 -13.98 10.20 21.14
CA ARG A 107 -12.90 10.20 22.12
C ARG A 107 -13.49 10.27 23.52
N GLY A 108 -13.06 9.40 24.43
CA GLY A 108 -13.61 9.25 25.78
C GLY A 108 -12.74 9.82 26.90
N THR A 109 -11.63 10.51 26.61
CA THR A 109 -10.69 10.93 27.67
C THR A 109 -9.86 12.18 27.34
N SER A 110 -9.07 12.66 28.31
CA SER A 110 -8.20 13.85 28.27
C SER A 110 -6.70 13.55 28.13
N TYR A 111 -6.34 12.29 27.83
CA TYR A 111 -4.95 11.90 27.56
C TYR A 111 -4.56 12.13 26.11
N LYS A 112 -3.33 12.61 25.92
CA LYS A 112 -2.67 12.76 24.63
C LYS A 112 -2.17 11.40 24.14
N ASN A 113 -3.01 10.72 23.36
CA ASN A 113 -2.70 9.41 22.79
C ASN A 113 -2.44 9.52 21.28
N ALA A 114 -1.44 8.82 20.78
CA ALA A 114 -1.17 8.73 19.34
C ALA A 114 -1.82 7.47 18.73
N LEU A 115 -2.26 7.54 17.48
CA LEU A 115 -2.62 6.36 16.69
C LEU A 115 -1.48 6.02 15.73
N GLN A 116 -0.97 4.80 15.86
CA GLN A 116 0.04 4.25 14.98
C GLN A 116 -0.49 2.99 14.29
N VAL A 117 -0.08 2.78 13.05
CA VAL A 117 -0.40 1.58 12.27
C VAL A 117 0.89 0.85 11.95
N SER A 118 0.93 -0.44 12.27
CA SER A 118 2.01 -1.33 11.84
C SER A 118 1.54 -2.20 10.69
N ILE A 119 2.41 -2.39 9.70
CA ILE A 119 2.20 -3.34 8.60
C ILE A 119 3.31 -4.39 8.62
N ASN A 120 2.95 -5.64 8.33
CA ASN A 120 3.88 -6.77 8.27
C ASN A 120 4.74 -6.73 6.98
N THR A 121 5.48 -5.65 6.78
CA THR A 121 6.37 -5.45 5.64
C THR A 121 7.59 -4.67 6.12
N PRO A 122 8.82 -5.12 5.85
CA PRO A 122 10.02 -4.40 6.24
C PRO A 122 10.14 -3.08 5.46
N ILE A 123 10.76 -2.08 6.09
CA ILE A 123 10.86 -0.73 5.53
C ILE A 123 11.53 -0.69 4.15
N THR A 124 12.47 -1.61 3.89
CA THR A 124 13.18 -1.75 2.60
C THR A 124 12.25 -2.07 1.44
N ASN A 125 11.07 -2.63 1.74
CA ASN A 125 10.09 -3.00 0.73
C ASN A 125 9.02 -1.91 0.56
N ILE A 126 9.07 -0.80 1.29
CA ILE A 126 8.12 0.32 1.14
C ILE A 126 8.69 1.32 0.13
N ALA A 127 8.08 1.41 -1.05
CA ALA A 127 8.45 2.40 -2.06
C ALA A 127 7.97 3.80 -1.68
N SER A 128 6.73 3.91 -1.19
CA SER A 128 6.18 5.19 -0.71
C SER A 128 5.07 4.99 0.33
N ALA A 129 4.93 5.98 1.19
CA ALA A 129 3.88 6.08 2.21
C ALA A 129 3.35 7.51 2.24
N THR A 130 2.04 7.70 2.07
CA THR A 130 1.42 9.04 2.15
C THR A 130 0.09 9.00 2.88
N MET A 131 -0.34 10.15 3.41
CA MET A 131 -1.59 10.37 4.10
C MET A 131 -2.32 11.58 3.51
N GLY A 132 -3.63 11.47 3.32
CA GLY A 132 -4.49 12.54 2.81
C GLY A 132 -5.14 12.19 1.47
N PRO A 133 -5.98 13.08 0.92
CA PRO A 133 -6.55 12.89 -0.40
C PRO A 133 -5.43 12.87 -1.45
N VAL A 134 -5.61 12.09 -2.52
CA VAL A 134 -4.60 11.94 -3.61
C VAL A 134 -4.10 13.29 -4.14
N SER A 135 -4.95 14.32 -4.15
CA SER A 135 -4.62 15.67 -4.61
C SER A 135 -3.70 16.47 -3.68
N ASN A 136 -3.63 16.13 -2.39
CA ASN A 136 -2.82 16.83 -1.37
C ASN A 136 -2.20 15.84 -0.37
N ALA A 137 -1.71 14.71 -0.88
CA ALA A 137 -1.16 13.67 -0.03
C ALA A 137 0.15 14.15 0.62
N VAL A 138 0.25 14.00 1.94
CA VAL A 138 1.42 14.33 2.75
C VAL A 138 2.27 13.07 2.92
N PRO A 139 3.59 13.10 2.67
CA PRO A 139 4.43 11.94 2.89
C PRO A 139 4.48 11.56 4.37
N LEU A 140 4.48 10.25 4.64
CA LEU A 140 4.69 9.71 5.97
C LEU A 140 6.12 9.21 6.11
N THR A 141 6.65 9.30 7.33
CA THR A 141 7.97 8.75 7.64
C THR A 141 7.79 7.31 8.15
N PRO A 142 8.25 6.29 7.40
CA PRO A 142 8.25 4.92 7.87
C PRO A 142 9.23 4.74 9.04
N ILE A 143 8.82 3.98 10.05
CA ILE A 143 9.63 3.64 11.22
C ILE A 143 9.86 2.12 11.19
N ALA A 144 11.12 1.69 11.18
CA ALA A 144 11.47 0.27 11.17
C ALA A 144 11.14 -0.39 12.52
N ASP A 145 10.46 -1.53 12.48
CA ASP A 145 10.17 -2.37 13.66
C ASP A 145 10.34 -3.85 13.33
N GLY A 146 11.59 -4.32 13.34
CA GLY A 146 11.93 -5.69 12.92
C GLY A 146 11.52 -5.97 11.47
N ASN A 147 10.64 -6.96 11.26
CA ASN A 147 10.09 -7.31 9.95
C ASN A 147 8.80 -6.52 9.61
N GLN A 148 8.48 -5.52 10.41
CA GLN A 148 7.33 -4.64 10.23
C GLN A 148 7.78 -3.21 9.98
N THR A 149 6.85 -2.40 9.49
CA THR A 149 7.02 -0.95 9.38
C THR A 149 5.86 -0.29 10.08
N MET A 150 6.18 0.64 10.98
CA MET A 150 5.22 1.45 11.71
C MET A 150 5.09 2.84 11.07
N PHE A 151 3.89 3.40 11.17
CA PHE A 151 3.56 4.76 10.73
C PHE A 151 2.76 5.44 11.82
N VAL A 152 3.15 6.67 12.16
CA VAL A 152 2.32 7.54 12.99
C VAL A 152 1.26 8.17 12.09
N ILE A 153 -0.01 7.94 12.40
CA ILE A 153 -1.15 8.42 11.60
C ILE A 153 -1.76 9.66 12.25
N ILE A 154 -1.90 9.62 13.57
CA ILE A 154 -2.40 10.71 14.39
C ILE A 154 -1.42 10.86 15.53
N ASP A 155 -0.76 12.03 15.62
CA ASP A 155 0.16 12.33 16.72
C ASP A 155 -0.58 12.51 18.05
N ASP A 156 -1.77 13.13 18.01
CA ASP A 156 -2.63 13.35 19.18
C ASP A 156 -4.11 13.16 18.80
N ILE A 157 -4.78 12.19 19.42
CA ILE A 157 -6.19 11.86 19.17
C ILE A 157 -7.13 13.01 19.54
N GLU A 158 -6.70 13.96 20.37
CA GLU A 158 -7.43 15.20 20.62
C GLU A 158 -7.64 16.03 19.35
N ASP A 159 -6.71 15.95 18.39
CA ASP A 159 -6.79 16.67 17.12
C ASP A 159 -7.69 15.96 16.09
N ALA A 160 -8.23 14.78 16.44
CA ALA A 160 -8.83 13.85 15.48
C ALA A 160 -10.38 13.83 15.44
N LEU A 161 -11.11 14.73 16.14
CA LEU A 161 -12.60 14.72 16.19
C LEU A 161 -13.33 15.90 15.50
N PRO A 162 -14.62 15.70 15.17
CA PRO A 162 -15.07 15.22 13.88
C PRO A 162 -15.34 16.42 12.97
N THR A 163 -14.39 16.82 12.13
CA THR A 163 -14.65 17.83 11.09
C THR A 163 -15.29 17.20 9.85
N GLY A 164 -16.32 16.36 9.99
CA GLY A 164 -17.22 15.89 8.91
C GLY A 164 -16.59 15.30 7.63
N ARG A 165 -15.28 15.10 7.58
CA ARG A 165 -14.52 14.64 6.41
C ARG A 165 -13.60 13.50 6.88
N PRO A 166 -13.62 12.35 6.21
CA PRO A 166 -12.67 11.29 6.50
C PRO A 166 -11.23 11.85 6.37
N HIS A 167 -10.37 11.53 7.33
CA HIS A 167 -8.93 11.78 7.17
C HIS A 167 -8.43 10.69 6.21
N GLU A 168 -8.47 11.01 4.91
CA GLU A 168 -8.39 10.01 3.86
C GLU A 168 -7.00 9.41 3.70
N CYS A 169 -6.98 8.10 3.54
CA CYS A 169 -6.00 7.27 2.85
C CYS A 169 -4.55 7.34 3.31
N LEU A 170 -4.15 6.28 3.99
CA LEU A 170 -2.79 5.78 3.98
C LEU A 170 -2.54 5.03 2.67
N PHE A 171 -1.67 5.54 1.79
CA PHE A 171 -1.25 4.84 0.58
C PHE A 171 0.11 4.20 0.80
N PHE A 172 0.20 2.90 0.59
CA PHE A 172 1.48 2.22 0.45
C PHE A 172 1.64 1.70 -0.95
N SER A 173 2.84 1.83 -1.51
CA SER A 173 3.29 1.00 -2.62
C SER A 173 4.52 0.23 -2.21
N ARG A 174 4.59 -1.05 -2.62
CA ARG A 174 5.77 -1.87 -2.41
C ARG A 174 6.79 -1.58 -3.52
N ALA A 175 8.08 -1.51 -3.19
CA ALA A 175 9.12 -1.57 -4.21
C ALA A 175 9.19 -3.03 -4.71
N THR A 176 8.98 -3.21 -6.01
CA THR A 176 9.24 -4.48 -6.72
C THR A 176 10.73 -4.79 -6.69
#